data_AF-A0A8H3FJ38-F1
#
_entry.id   AF-A0A8H3FJ38-F1
#
_cell.length_a   1.000
_cell.length_b   1.000
_cell.length_c   1.000
_cell.angle_alpha   90.00
_cell.angle_beta   90.00
_cell.angle_gamma   90.00
#
_symmetry.space_group_name_H-M   'P 1'
#
loop_
_entity.id
_entity.type
_entity.pdbx_description
1 polymer ?
#
loop_
_entity_poly.entity_id
_entity_poly.type
_entity_poly.pdbx_seq_one_letter_code
_entity_poly.pdbx_strand_id
1 'polypeptide(L)'
;MFDPHNIFFHNSGPNLLIPTGLVGIPILVVLLFVMLDWKYSTRSTTSTEDLPWAGVRKEVFSKTRASVRQLKNSLHTFADGYNQFGKNGRAFFAPNISFKPQLLLPQEHIKWLVAQLENILSERHALKYLNDSIEHKVTIKFLDHIVGRCLTKRLHYTQADMHDEICASVDEIMGLDGDWHDVKLKLLTKTVADRAGSRALFDLTLCRD
;
A
#
# COMPACT_ATOMS: atom_id res chain seq x y z
N MET A 1 58.18 53.66 40.85
CA MET A 1 58.91 53.63 39.56
C MET A 1 59.53 52.25 39.43
N PHE A 2 58.81 51.31 38.84
CA PHE A 2 59.27 50.10 38.14
C PHE A 2 58.02 49.45 37.52
N ASP A 3 58.11 49.18 36.23
CA ASP A 3 57.05 48.81 35.29
C ASP A 3 56.93 47.27 35.17
N PRO A 4 55.72 46.70 35.10
CA PRO A 4 55.53 45.36 34.57
C PRO A 4 54.59 45.37 33.35
N HIS A 5 55.16 45.61 32.18
CA HIS A 5 54.55 45.24 30.90
C HIS A 5 54.49 43.72 30.74
N ASN A 6 53.34 43.26 30.22
CA ASN A 6 53.08 41.99 29.55
C ASN A 6 53.25 40.72 30.38
N ILE A 7 52.15 39.97 30.59
CA ILE A 7 51.86 38.76 29.78
C ILE A 7 50.34 38.57 29.68
N PHE A 8 49.80 38.87 28.50
CA PHE A 8 48.55 38.30 28.00
C PHE A 8 48.76 36.80 27.75
N PHE A 9 48.04 35.92 28.44
CA PHE A 9 47.66 34.63 27.87
C PHE A 9 46.19 34.38 28.14
N HIS A 10 45.40 34.80 27.15
CA HIS A 10 44.02 34.39 26.97
C HIS A 10 44.01 32.88 26.70
N ASN A 11 43.71 32.07 27.71
CA ASN A 11 43.56 30.63 27.55
C ASN A 11 42.20 30.33 26.90
N SER A 12 42.12 30.53 25.59
CA SER A 12 41.01 30.10 24.75
C SER A 12 41.21 28.63 24.38
N GLY A 13 40.80 27.72 25.25
CA GLY A 13 40.64 26.32 24.85
C GLY A 13 39.63 26.24 23.69
N PRO A 14 39.88 25.44 22.64
CA PRO A 14 38.89 25.23 21.60
C PRO A 14 37.75 24.41 22.21
N ASN A 15 36.64 25.08 22.54
CA ASN A 15 35.37 24.42 22.77
C ASN A 15 34.99 23.72 21.46
N LEU A 16 35.36 22.44 21.36
CA LEU A 16 34.89 21.53 20.33
C LEU A 16 33.40 21.28 20.59
N LEU A 17 32.58 22.26 20.20
CA LEU A 17 31.13 22.12 20.04
C LEU A 17 30.90 21.12 18.90
N ILE A 18 31.01 19.83 19.20
CA ILE A 18 30.41 18.80 18.37
C ILE A 18 28.92 19.14 18.38
N PRO A 19 28.29 19.43 17.23
CA PRO A 19 26.87 19.72 17.19
C PRO A 19 26.13 18.48 17.70
N THR A 20 25.62 18.56 18.92
CA THR A 20 24.88 17.49 19.61
C THR A 20 23.68 16.99 18.80
N GLY A 21 23.19 17.81 17.86
CA GLY A 21 22.17 17.43 16.89
C GLY A 21 22.62 16.37 15.86
N LEU A 22 23.91 16.27 15.53
CA LEU A 22 24.38 15.36 14.48
C LEU A 22 24.63 13.93 14.97
N VAL A 23 24.91 13.75 16.27
CA VAL A 23 25.08 12.43 16.92
C VAL A 23 23.73 11.86 17.40
N GLY A 24 22.75 12.72 17.71
CA GLY A 24 21.41 12.27 18.10
C GLY A 24 20.66 11.57 16.96
N ILE A 25 20.84 12.04 15.72
CA ILE A 25 20.18 11.48 14.53
C ILE A 25 20.52 10.00 14.29
N PRO A 26 21.81 9.56 14.24
CA PRO A 26 22.13 8.15 14.02
C PRO A 26 21.61 7.24 15.14
N ILE A 27 21.64 7.71 16.40
CA ILE A 27 21.11 6.93 17.53
C ILE A 27 19.60 6.75 17.41
N LEU A 28 18.86 7.82 17.07
CA LEU A 28 17.41 7.76 16.88
C LEU A 28 17.04 6.86 15.70
N VAL A 29 17.81 6.90 14.61
CA VAL A 29 17.65 5.99 13.47
C VAL A 29 17.86 4.54 13.89
N VAL A 30 18.93 4.23 14.63
CA VAL A 30 19.18 2.86 15.12
C VAL A 30 18.06 2.39 16.05
N LEU A 31 17.62 3.23 16.99
CA LEU A 31 16.50 2.91 17.88
C LEU A 31 15.20 2.66 17.09
N LEU A 32 14.93 3.44 16.05
CA LEU A 32 13.80 3.23 15.16
C LEU A 32 13.91 1.90 14.40
N PHE A 33 15.08 1.54 13.88
CA PHE A 33 15.31 0.24 13.25
C PHE A 33 15.13 -0.92 14.23
N VAL A 34 15.63 -0.80 15.46
CA VAL A 34 15.44 -1.80 16.53
C VAL A 34 13.96 -1.94 16.90
N MET A 35 13.23 -0.82 17.06
CA MET A 35 11.80 -0.84 17.35
C MET A 35 10.99 -1.46 16.21
N LEU A 36 11.33 -1.17 14.95
CA LEU A 36 10.65 -1.75 13.79
C LEU A 36 10.94 -3.25 13.67
N ASP A 37 12.18 -3.68 13.91
CA ASP A 37 12.56 -5.10 13.86
C ASP A 37 11.95 -5.89 15.01
N TRP A 38 11.91 -5.30 16.21
CA TRP A 38 11.17 -5.84 17.35
C TRP A 38 9.68 -5.99 17.06
N LYS A 39 9.05 -4.95 16.50
CA LYS A 39 7.64 -4.98 16.07
C LYS A 39 7.40 -6.02 14.97
N TYR A 40 8.38 -6.23 14.09
CA TYR A 40 8.33 -7.24 13.05
C TYR A 40 8.42 -8.66 13.63
N SER A 41 9.34 -8.87 14.57
CA SER A 41 9.57 -10.15 15.27
C SER A 41 8.37 -10.54 16.14
N THR A 42 7.87 -9.62 16.96
CA THR A 42 6.66 -9.82 17.80
C THR A 42 5.37 -10.03 17.02
N ARG A 43 5.31 -9.66 15.73
CA ARG A 43 4.16 -9.93 14.86
C ARG A 43 4.31 -11.22 14.06
N SER A 44 5.52 -11.76 13.99
CA SER A 44 5.84 -13.02 13.33
C SER A 44 5.65 -14.20 14.30
N THR A 45 4.56 -14.21 15.07
CA THR A 45 4.31 -15.14 16.20
C THR A 45 3.95 -16.56 15.79
N THR A 46 3.89 -16.88 14.51
CA THR A 46 3.67 -18.26 14.04
C THR A 46 4.96 -18.82 13.47
N SER A 47 5.53 -19.75 14.24
CA SER A 47 6.69 -20.57 13.91
C SER A 47 6.56 -21.11 12.48
N THR A 48 7.31 -20.50 11.59
CA THR A 48 7.38 -20.83 10.16
C THR A 48 8.85 -20.69 9.73
N GLU A 49 9.75 -21.27 10.52
CA GLU A 49 11.18 -21.29 10.23
C GLU A 49 11.48 -21.99 8.89
N ASP A 50 10.56 -22.84 8.42
CA ASP A 50 10.69 -23.62 7.18
C ASP A 50 10.27 -22.86 5.90
N LEU A 51 9.56 -21.74 6.02
CA LEU A 51 9.05 -21.05 4.83
C LEU A 51 10.06 -20.04 4.28
N PRO A 52 10.34 -20.07 2.96
CA PRO A 52 11.30 -19.18 2.35
C PRO A 52 10.78 -17.74 2.30
N TRP A 53 11.72 -16.79 2.39
CA TRP A 53 11.45 -15.36 2.28
C TRP A 53 11.89 -14.83 0.93
N ALA A 54 10.99 -14.17 0.20
CA ALA A 54 11.31 -13.51 -1.05
C ALA A 54 11.94 -12.13 -0.80
N GLY A 55 13.07 -11.87 -1.46
CA GLY A 55 13.73 -10.54 -1.45
C GLY A 55 14.44 -10.14 -0.15
N VAL A 56 14.46 -11.02 0.86
CA VAL A 56 15.22 -10.80 2.10
C VAL A 56 16.67 -11.22 1.89
N ARG A 57 17.59 -10.27 2.07
CA ARG A 57 19.04 -10.51 2.02
C ARG A 57 19.56 -10.76 3.44
N LYS A 58 20.61 -11.57 3.58
CA LYS A 58 21.33 -11.75 4.86
C LYS A 58 22.08 -10.45 5.22
N GLU A 59 21.38 -9.53 5.85
CA GLU A 59 21.89 -8.22 6.30
C GLU A 59 21.43 -7.96 7.75
N VAL A 60 22.12 -7.09 8.48
CA VAL A 60 21.65 -6.61 9.80
C VAL A 60 20.32 -5.86 9.60
N PHE A 61 19.30 -6.15 10.42
CA PHE A 61 17.93 -5.65 10.22
C PHE A 61 17.33 -6.00 8.85
N SER A 62 17.68 -7.18 8.31
CA SER A 62 17.28 -7.65 6.97
C SER A 62 15.79 -7.47 6.65
N LYS A 63 14.89 -7.81 7.59
CA LYS A 63 13.43 -7.74 7.40
C LYS A 63 12.93 -6.29 7.34
N THR A 64 13.43 -5.43 8.22
CA THR A 64 13.12 -4.00 8.24
C THR A 64 13.66 -3.31 6.99
N ARG A 65 14.90 -3.60 6.60
CA ARG A 65 15.50 -3.07 5.37
C ARG A 65 14.80 -3.56 4.10
N ALA A 66 14.36 -4.82 4.06
CA ALA A 66 13.59 -5.34 2.95
C ALA A 66 12.23 -4.61 2.81
N SER A 67 11.57 -4.32 3.94
CA SER A 67 10.32 -3.55 3.96
C SER A 67 10.52 -2.09 3.50
N VAL A 68 11.63 -1.45 3.89
CA VAL A 68 11.99 -0.11 3.39
C VAL A 68 12.35 -0.15 1.90
N ARG A 69 13.01 -1.21 1.41
CA ARG A 69 13.34 -1.37 -0.02
C ARG A 69 12.08 -1.55 -0.87
N GLN A 70 11.06 -2.21 -0.32
CA GLN A 70 9.78 -2.36 -1.01
C GLN A 70 9.02 -1.05 -1.22
N LEU A 71 9.27 -0.01 -0.43
CA LEU A 71 8.73 1.33 -0.69
C LEU A 71 9.11 1.83 -2.10
N LYS A 72 10.28 1.43 -2.61
CA LYS A 72 10.77 1.82 -3.94
C LYS A 72 10.42 0.79 -5.03
N ASN A 73 10.52 -0.51 -4.73
CA ASN A 73 10.44 -1.59 -5.73
C ASN A 73 9.54 -2.76 -5.28
N SER A 74 8.28 -2.49 -4.93
CA SER A 74 7.35 -3.51 -4.43
C SER A 74 7.08 -4.62 -5.47
N LEU A 75 6.74 -4.27 -6.70
CA LEU A 75 6.33 -5.22 -7.74
C LEU A 75 7.42 -6.23 -8.13
N HIS A 76 8.67 -5.78 -8.23
CA HIS A 76 9.80 -6.66 -8.58
C HIS A 76 10.03 -7.75 -7.52
N THR A 77 9.88 -7.39 -6.25
CA THR A 77 10.06 -8.32 -5.12
C THR A 77 9.02 -9.45 -5.14
N PHE A 78 7.78 -9.13 -5.51
CA PHE A 78 6.72 -10.14 -5.67
C PHE A 78 6.95 -11.03 -6.91
N ALA A 79 7.35 -10.45 -8.03
CA ALA A 79 7.65 -11.20 -9.26
C ALA A 79 8.80 -12.20 -9.05
N ASP A 80 9.87 -11.77 -8.36
CA ASP A 80 10.99 -12.64 -8.00
C ASP A 80 10.55 -13.79 -7.09
N GLY A 81 9.78 -13.48 -6.04
CA GLY A 81 9.26 -14.49 -5.11
C GLY A 81 8.36 -15.51 -5.80
N TYR A 82 7.50 -15.04 -6.72
CA TYR A 82 6.66 -15.91 -7.54
C TYR A 82 7.50 -16.82 -8.45
N ASN A 83 8.51 -16.28 -9.12
CA ASN A 83 9.39 -17.07 -9.99
C ASN A 83 10.22 -18.11 -9.22
N GLN A 84 10.68 -17.79 -8.01
CA GLN A 84 11.54 -18.68 -7.22
C GLN A 84 10.76 -19.75 -6.46
N PHE A 85 9.61 -19.39 -5.88
CA PHE A 85 8.87 -20.27 -4.96
C PHE A 85 7.47 -20.59 -5.49
N GLY A 86 6.72 -19.58 -5.92
CA GLY A 86 5.33 -19.72 -6.34
C GLY A 86 5.13 -20.68 -7.52
N LYS A 87 6.00 -20.62 -8.54
CA LYS A 87 5.98 -21.54 -9.69
C LYS A 87 6.20 -23.00 -9.33
N ASN A 88 6.92 -23.25 -8.23
CA ASN A 88 7.24 -24.59 -7.74
C ASN A 88 6.23 -25.09 -6.70
N GLY A 89 5.08 -24.42 -6.57
CA GLY A 89 4.05 -24.78 -5.59
C GLY A 89 4.45 -24.54 -4.14
N ARG A 90 5.42 -23.64 -3.88
CA ARG A 90 5.86 -23.33 -2.52
C ARG A 90 5.33 -21.98 -2.06
N ALA A 91 4.70 -21.98 -0.89
CA ALA A 91 4.35 -20.75 -0.20
C ALA A 91 5.61 -20.01 0.27
N PHE A 92 5.55 -18.68 0.29
CA PHE A 92 6.68 -17.85 0.69
C PHE A 92 6.21 -16.57 1.36
N PHE A 93 7.05 -16.01 2.22
CA PHE A 93 6.81 -14.69 2.81
C PHE A 93 7.36 -13.58 1.93
N ALA A 94 6.57 -12.53 1.74
CA ALA A 94 7.06 -11.26 1.23
C ALA A 94 7.03 -10.20 2.35
N PRO A 95 8.02 -9.28 2.35
CA PRO A 95 7.90 -8.07 3.14
C PRO A 95 6.66 -7.27 2.72
N ASN A 96 6.25 -6.33 3.56
CA ASN A 96 5.27 -5.30 3.22
C ASN A 96 5.73 -3.98 3.85
N ILE A 97 5.39 -2.86 3.21
CA ILE A 97 5.61 -1.49 3.72
C ILE A 97 5.05 -1.28 5.13
N SER A 98 3.98 -1.99 5.50
CA SER A 98 3.37 -1.91 6.83
C SER A 98 4.14 -2.66 7.93
N PHE A 99 5.33 -3.19 7.61
CA PHE A 99 6.16 -4.00 8.50
C PHE A 99 5.38 -5.19 9.09
N LYS A 100 4.50 -5.76 8.26
CA LYS A 100 3.72 -6.97 8.54
C LYS A 100 4.06 -7.99 7.45
N PRO A 101 4.57 -9.17 7.78
CA PRO A 101 4.87 -10.16 6.76
C PRO A 101 3.59 -10.63 6.09
N GLN A 102 3.63 -10.77 4.76
CA GLN A 102 2.53 -11.32 3.98
C GLN A 102 2.92 -12.71 3.48
N LEU A 103 2.10 -13.70 3.78
CA LEU A 103 2.24 -15.04 3.23
C LEU A 103 1.59 -15.07 1.84
N LEU A 104 2.37 -15.40 0.82
CA LEU A 104 1.87 -15.65 -0.52
C LEU A 104 1.70 -17.14 -0.74
N LEU A 105 0.50 -17.49 -1.17
CA LEU A 105 0.13 -18.87 -1.48
C LEU A 105 0.20 -19.10 -2.99
N PRO A 106 0.71 -20.27 -3.42
CA PRO A 106 0.62 -20.71 -4.80
C PRO A 106 -0.84 -20.83 -5.27
N GLN A 107 -1.05 -20.71 -6.58
CA GLN A 107 -2.37 -20.72 -7.18
C GLN A 107 -3.16 -22.01 -6.88
N GLU A 108 -2.48 -23.15 -6.74
CA GLU A 108 -3.09 -24.44 -6.43
C GLU A 108 -3.81 -24.46 -5.08
N HIS A 109 -3.36 -23.66 -4.12
CA HIS A 109 -3.95 -23.58 -2.78
C HIS A 109 -5.07 -22.53 -2.67
N ILE A 110 -5.34 -21.73 -3.71
CA ILE A 110 -6.39 -20.71 -3.68
C ILE A 110 -7.77 -21.35 -3.50
N LYS A 111 -8.04 -22.49 -4.15
CA LYS A 111 -9.33 -23.19 -3.98
C LYS A 111 -9.55 -23.63 -2.54
N TRP A 112 -8.51 -24.15 -1.90
CA TRP A 112 -8.53 -24.52 -0.49
C TRP A 112 -8.75 -23.29 0.40
N LEU A 113 -8.07 -22.17 0.09
CA LEU A 113 -8.17 -20.91 0.84
C LEU A 113 -9.59 -20.34 0.81
N VAL A 114 -10.23 -20.32 -0.35
CA VAL A 114 -11.60 -19.82 -0.54
C VAL A 114 -12.63 -20.73 0.14
N ALA A 115 -12.35 -22.03 0.25
CA ALA A 115 -13.22 -22.99 0.94
C ALA A 115 -13.12 -22.94 2.47
N GLN A 116 -12.21 -22.13 3.05
CA GLN A 116 -12.07 -22.03 4.50
C GLN A 116 -13.29 -21.35 5.13
N LEU A 117 -13.69 -21.86 6.30
CA LEU A 117 -14.76 -21.28 7.09
C LEU A 117 -14.32 -19.92 7.69
N GLU A 118 -15.28 -19.00 7.89
CA GLU A 118 -15.01 -17.65 8.41
C GLU A 118 -14.31 -17.62 9.78
N ASN A 119 -14.43 -18.69 10.58
CA ASN A 119 -13.78 -18.84 11.88
C ASN A 119 -12.28 -19.17 11.77
N ILE A 120 -11.84 -19.77 10.65
CA ILE A 120 -10.44 -20.12 10.38
C ILE A 120 -9.78 -18.98 9.58
N LEU A 121 -10.46 -18.51 8.54
CA LEU A 121 -10.01 -17.41 7.71
C LEU A 121 -11.10 -16.34 7.64
N SER A 122 -10.91 -15.25 8.37
CA SER A 122 -11.89 -14.17 8.38
C SER A 122 -11.53 -13.08 7.38
N GLU A 123 -12.27 -13.02 6.28
CA GLU A 123 -12.16 -11.95 5.28
C GLU A 123 -12.33 -10.56 5.91
N ARG A 124 -13.22 -10.43 6.90
CA ARG A 124 -13.45 -9.18 7.64
C ARG A 124 -12.20 -8.67 8.34
N HIS A 125 -11.38 -9.58 8.86
CA HIS A 125 -10.11 -9.21 9.48
C HIS A 125 -9.03 -8.93 8.43
N ALA A 126 -9.07 -9.60 7.28
CA ALA A 126 -8.16 -9.35 6.16
C ALA A 126 -8.30 -7.93 5.59
N LEU A 127 -9.52 -7.41 5.51
CA LEU A 127 -9.78 -6.05 5.00
C LEU A 127 -9.13 -4.95 5.84
N LYS A 128 -8.98 -5.15 7.16
CA LYS A 128 -8.21 -4.27 8.05
C LYS A 128 -6.75 -4.10 7.61
N TYR A 129 -6.22 -5.03 6.84
CA TYR A 129 -4.85 -4.96 6.33
C TYR A 129 -4.74 -4.26 4.96
N LEU A 130 -5.86 -3.97 4.28
CA LEU A 130 -5.85 -3.30 2.97
C LEU A 130 -5.76 -1.78 3.08
N ASN A 131 -6.40 -1.15 4.07
CA ASN A 131 -6.25 0.28 4.32
C ASN A 131 -6.85 0.70 5.69
N ASP A 132 -6.04 1.12 6.66
CA ASP A 132 -6.53 1.58 7.99
C ASP A 132 -7.46 2.80 7.91
N SER A 133 -7.54 3.49 6.76
CA SER A 133 -8.36 4.70 6.56
C SER A 133 -9.81 4.46 6.16
N ILE A 134 -10.23 3.22 5.87
CA ILE A 134 -11.59 2.91 5.41
C ILE A 134 -12.34 2.12 6.49
N GLU A 135 -13.52 2.57 6.89
CA GLU A 135 -14.35 1.85 7.87
C GLU A 135 -14.91 0.54 7.27
N HIS A 136 -14.13 -0.53 7.38
CA HIS A 136 -14.35 -1.80 6.68
C HIS A 136 -15.71 -2.47 6.96
N LYS A 137 -16.29 -2.26 8.15
CA LYS A 137 -17.60 -2.84 8.50
C LYS A 137 -18.71 -2.30 7.61
N VAL A 138 -18.67 -1.02 7.28
CA VAL A 138 -19.63 -0.38 6.39
C VAL A 138 -19.40 -0.85 4.97
N THR A 139 -18.13 -0.89 4.52
CA THR A 139 -17.74 -1.32 3.18
C THR A 139 -18.18 -2.75 2.85
N ILE A 140 -18.04 -3.72 3.75
CA ILE A 140 -18.43 -5.12 3.48
C ILE A 140 -19.94 -5.26 3.32
N LYS A 141 -20.71 -4.69 4.25
CA LYS A 141 -22.18 -4.72 4.17
C LYS A 141 -22.68 -3.98 2.93
N PHE A 142 -22.01 -2.87 2.59
CA PHE A 142 -22.28 -2.11 1.38
C PHE A 142 -21.99 -2.92 0.13
N LEU A 143 -20.81 -3.55 0.01
CA LEU A 143 -20.46 -4.41 -1.13
C LEU A 143 -21.42 -5.59 -1.27
N ASP A 144 -21.66 -6.37 -0.21
CA ASP A 144 -22.54 -7.53 -0.26
C ASP A 144 -23.99 -7.14 -0.64
N HIS A 145 -24.51 -6.05 -0.06
CA HIS A 145 -25.85 -5.58 -0.37
C HIS A 145 -25.96 -5.01 -1.78
N ILE A 146 -25.05 -4.13 -2.18
CA ILE A 146 -25.16 -3.39 -3.43
C ILE A 146 -24.66 -4.22 -4.60
N VAL A 147 -23.48 -4.82 -4.50
CA VAL A 147 -22.91 -5.64 -5.59
C VAL A 147 -23.71 -6.94 -5.72
N GLY A 148 -23.96 -7.62 -4.61
CA GLY A 148 -24.63 -8.92 -4.63
C GLY A 148 -26.11 -8.83 -4.99
N ARG A 149 -26.87 -7.92 -4.37
CA ARG A 149 -28.34 -7.84 -4.54
C ARG A 149 -28.82 -6.75 -5.47
N CYS A 150 -28.23 -5.57 -5.46
CA CYS A 150 -28.70 -4.48 -6.31
C CYS A 150 -28.18 -4.62 -7.74
N LEU A 151 -26.88 -4.84 -7.93
CA LEU A 151 -26.27 -4.89 -9.27
C LEU A 151 -26.80 -6.10 -10.05
N THR A 152 -26.70 -7.32 -9.51
CA THR A 152 -27.14 -8.54 -10.21
C THR A 152 -28.63 -8.52 -10.61
N LYS A 153 -29.49 -7.88 -9.81
CA LYS A 153 -30.95 -7.85 -10.06
C LYS A 153 -31.44 -6.61 -10.78
N ARG A 154 -30.66 -5.53 -10.83
CA ARG A 154 -31.08 -4.26 -11.44
C ARG A 154 -30.21 -3.84 -12.61
N LEU A 155 -29.17 -4.61 -12.95
CA LEU A 155 -28.27 -4.31 -14.07
C LEU A 155 -29.04 -4.07 -15.37
N HIS A 156 -30.07 -4.88 -15.65
CA HIS A 156 -30.88 -4.72 -16.86
C HIS A 156 -31.75 -3.47 -16.86
N TYR A 157 -32.13 -2.94 -15.68
CA TYR A 157 -32.84 -1.67 -15.57
C TYR A 157 -31.90 -0.47 -15.69
N THR A 158 -30.68 -0.57 -15.17
CA THR A 158 -29.69 0.52 -15.20
C THR A 158 -28.84 0.54 -16.46
N GLN A 159 -28.94 -0.48 -17.32
CA GLN A 159 -28.13 -0.58 -18.54
C GLN A 159 -28.35 0.58 -19.51
N ALA A 160 -29.61 0.97 -19.74
CA ALA A 160 -29.94 2.10 -20.61
C ALA A 160 -29.39 3.41 -20.02
N ASP A 161 -29.60 3.63 -18.72
CA ASP A 161 -29.10 4.80 -18.00
C ASP A 161 -27.56 4.91 -18.04
N MET A 162 -26.85 3.79 -17.84
CA MET A 162 -25.39 3.75 -17.94
C MET A 162 -24.93 4.03 -19.37
N HIS A 163 -25.61 3.48 -20.38
CA HIS A 163 -25.27 3.70 -21.78
C HIS A 163 -25.39 5.19 -22.15
N ASP A 164 -26.50 5.82 -21.76
CA ASP A 164 -26.71 7.24 -22.01
C ASP A 164 -25.64 8.11 -21.33
N GLU A 165 -25.23 7.76 -20.11
CA GLU A 165 -24.17 8.46 -19.38
C GLU A 165 -22.78 8.25 -20.01
N ILE A 166 -22.52 7.05 -20.55
CA ILE A 166 -21.28 6.76 -21.30
C ILE A 166 -21.23 7.62 -22.56
N CYS A 167 -22.31 7.66 -23.34
CA CYS A 167 -22.40 8.50 -24.53
C CYS A 167 -22.20 9.97 -24.17
N ALA A 168 -22.94 10.49 -23.18
CA ALA A 168 -22.80 11.88 -22.75
C ALA A 168 -21.38 12.22 -22.28
N SER A 169 -20.73 11.32 -21.54
CA SER A 169 -19.35 11.54 -21.06
C SER A 169 -18.33 11.48 -22.19
N VAL A 170 -18.53 10.61 -23.17
CA VAL A 170 -17.67 10.54 -24.36
C VAL A 170 -17.85 11.80 -25.21
N ASP A 171 -19.09 12.20 -25.46
CA ASP A 171 -19.42 13.39 -26.25
C ASP A 171 -18.90 14.68 -25.59
N GLU A 172 -18.94 14.77 -24.26
CA GLU A 172 -18.37 15.91 -23.52
C GLU A 172 -16.84 15.98 -23.62
N ILE A 173 -16.16 14.84 -23.51
CA ILE A 173 -14.69 14.79 -23.47
C ILE A 173 -14.09 14.82 -24.89
N MET A 174 -14.72 14.16 -25.84
CA MET A 174 -14.33 14.14 -27.24
C MET A 174 -14.89 15.32 -28.03
N GLY A 175 -15.82 16.09 -27.47
CA GLY A 175 -16.50 17.13 -28.23
C GLY A 175 -17.41 16.55 -29.32
N LEU A 176 -18.37 17.36 -29.75
CA LEU A 176 -19.25 17.04 -30.87
C LEU A 176 -18.77 17.71 -32.18
N ASP A 177 -17.72 18.52 -32.07
CA ASP A 177 -17.08 19.17 -33.19
C ASP A 177 -16.29 18.09 -33.93
N GLY A 178 -16.58 17.87 -35.21
CA GLY A 178 -15.94 16.83 -36.04
C GLY A 178 -14.44 17.02 -36.31
N ASP A 179 -13.75 17.75 -35.45
CA ASP A 179 -12.35 18.09 -35.50
C ASP A 179 -11.52 17.11 -34.66
N TRP A 180 -10.35 16.75 -35.17
CA TRP A 180 -9.43 15.85 -34.49
C TRP A 180 -8.70 16.58 -33.36
N HIS A 181 -8.73 16.02 -32.15
CA HIS A 181 -7.90 16.50 -31.03
C HIS A 181 -7.30 15.35 -30.21
N ASP A 182 -6.25 15.68 -29.48
CA ASP A 182 -5.50 14.72 -28.67
C ASP A 182 -6.17 14.49 -27.31
N VAL A 183 -6.73 13.30 -27.11
CA VAL A 183 -7.35 12.89 -25.85
C VAL A 183 -6.42 11.97 -25.06
N LYS A 184 -6.28 12.25 -23.75
CA LYS A 184 -5.62 11.34 -22.81
C LYS A 184 -6.53 10.15 -22.53
N LEU A 185 -6.35 9.04 -23.25
CA LEU A 185 -7.16 7.82 -23.13
C LEU A 185 -7.35 7.32 -21.68
N LYS A 186 -6.30 7.41 -20.85
CA LYS A 186 -6.36 7.03 -19.43
C LYS A 186 -7.35 7.89 -18.65
N LEU A 187 -7.37 9.20 -18.90
CA LEU A 187 -8.27 10.12 -18.24
C LEU A 187 -9.70 9.90 -18.72
N LEU A 188 -9.90 9.81 -20.04
CA LEU A 188 -11.19 9.50 -20.65
C LEU A 188 -11.80 8.21 -20.07
N THR A 189 -11.07 7.09 -20.14
CA THR A 189 -11.57 5.79 -19.69
C THR A 189 -11.92 5.81 -18.21
N LYS A 190 -11.09 6.50 -17.39
CA LYS A 190 -11.35 6.65 -15.97
C LYS A 190 -12.63 7.46 -15.73
N THR A 191 -12.76 8.62 -16.35
CA THR A 191 -13.92 9.51 -16.16
C THR A 191 -15.21 8.83 -16.61
N VAL A 192 -15.20 8.19 -17.77
CA VAL A 192 -16.36 7.45 -18.30
C VAL A 192 -16.75 6.30 -17.35
N ALA A 193 -15.79 5.52 -16.85
CA ALA A 193 -16.07 4.43 -15.92
C ALA A 193 -16.59 4.94 -14.56
N ASP A 194 -16.01 6.01 -14.03
CA ASP A 194 -16.42 6.62 -12.76
C ASP A 194 -17.86 7.16 -12.87
N ARG A 195 -18.21 7.85 -13.96
CA ARG A 195 -19.56 8.39 -14.20
C ARG A 195 -20.59 7.30 -14.46
N ALA A 196 -20.28 6.32 -15.31
CA ALA A 196 -21.15 5.18 -15.56
C ALA A 196 -21.41 4.36 -14.28
N GLY A 197 -20.36 4.13 -13.47
CA GLY A 197 -20.48 3.47 -12.17
C GLY A 197 -21.33 4.28 -11.19
N SER A 198 -21.16 5.60 -11.18
CA SER A 198 -21.98 6.48 -10.34
C SER A 198 -23.45 6.45 -10.76
N ARG A 199 -23.76 6.43 -12.06
CA ARG A 199 -25.12 6.32 -12.59
C ARG A 199 -25.76 4.96 -12.33
N ALA A 200 -24.96 3.89 -12.29
CA ALA A 200 -25.44 2.55 -11.96
C ALA A 200 -25.83 2.40 -10.48
N LEU A 201 -25.14 3.13 -9.60
CA LEU A 201 -25.28 3.01 -8.15
C LEU A 201 -26.16 4.10 -7.53
N PHE A 202 -26.18 5.28 -8.15
CA PHE A 202 -26.87 6.48 -7.68
C PHE A 202 -27.78 7.03 -8.77
N ASP A 203 -28.83 7.76 -8.35
CA ASP A 203 -29.74 8.39 -9.29
C ASP A 203 -29.11 9.63 -9.95
N LEU A 204 -29.74 10.12 -11.00
CA LEU A 204 -29.24 11.14 -11.93
C LEU A 204 -28.81 12.45 -11.24
N THR A 205 -29.36 12.75 -10.06
CA THR A 205 -29.08 13.93 -9.25
C THR A 205 -27.68 13.98 -8.65
N LEU A 206 -26.92 12.87 -8.62
CA LEU A 206 -25.56 12.84 -8.08
C LEU A 206 -24.46 12.72 -9.16
N CYS A 207 -24.83 12.50 -10.43
CA CYS A 207 -23.86 12.23 -11.51
C CYS A 207 -23.39 13.49 -12.26
N ARG A 208 -24.09 14.61 -12.11
CA ARG A 208 -23.87 15.85 -12.89
C ARG A 208 -23.41 17.07 -12.08
N ASP A 209 -23.18 16.89 -10.77
CA ASP A 209 -22.64 17.91 -9.87
C ASP A 209 -21.18 17.61 -9.49
#